data_AF-A0A0F9RC81-F1
#
_entry.id   AF-A0A0F9RC81-F1
#
_cell.length_a   1.000
_cell.length_b   1.000
_cell.length_c   1.000
_cell.angle_alpha   90.00
_cell.angle_beta   90.00
_cell.angle_gamma   90.00
#
_symmetry.space_group_name_H-M   'P 1'
#
loop_
_entity.id
_entity.type
_entity.pdbx_description
1 polymer ?
#
loop_
_entity_poly.entity_id
_entity_poly.type
_entity_poly.pdbx_seq_one_letter_code
_entity_poly.pdbx_strand_id
1 'polypeptide(L)'
;MNQMTTSSPMEIQQHLRMLHRLGLYAVPGWDGGKLLPGTNQRELSLQPPSLDQILAADYSDGLIILAGTENPFGGFVVAIDVDNGPEYWHDRQMPKGFLYDELGTQNHKRHIFVRTTDRLEGCLNLVVRGTGELVAEIKGLNLSLRSWPTIPPGKPRGYLPMSWPINPAKDPPVGTAKQLAHELAELLSRTLGESVWIKDFDRPRVQGNDHRVVPTSLAHQVDSELESRGCKLRNPSGSGWQSGFCPFHDNTNTRAFSVNLTLGWKCFSTCGSGSIFDLAHKLGLTGSPNRSTRKRNKPSQHKPVNVTWEVRF
;
A
#
# COMPACT_ATOMS: atom_id res chain seq x y z
N MET A 1 9.13 36.78 3.65
CA MET A 1 9.78 36.04 4.74
C MET A 1 8.69 35.30 5.50
N ASN A 2 8.48 34.01 5.21
CA ASN A 2 7.50 33.22 5.96
C ASN A 2 8.17 32.73 7.26
N GLN A 3 7.61 33.13 8.39
CA GLN A 3 7.99 32.61 9.70
C GLN A 3 7.71 31.10 9.70
N MET A 4 8.76 30.29 9.85
CA MET A 4 8.64 28.87 10.19
C MET A 4 8.10 28.80 11.61
N THR A 5 6.79 28.60 11.76
CA THR A 5 6.16 28.31 13.04
C THR A 5 6.57 26.90 13.46
N THR A 6 7.64 26.79 14.25
CA THR A 6 7.93 25.57 15.00
C THR A 6 6.76 25.33 15.96
N SER A 7 6.01 24.25 15.75
CA SER A 7 4.89 23.89 16.62
C SER A 7 5.39 23.68 18.04
N SER A 8 4.67 24.22 19.02
CA SER A 8 5.03 24.05 20.43
C SER A 8 4.86 22.59 20.86
N PRO A 9 5.64 22.09 21.84
CA PRO A 9 5.46 20.75 22.38
C PRO A 9 4.03 20.46 22.88
N MET A 10 3.33 21.50 23.37
CA MET A 10 1.95 21.40 23.83
C MET A 10 0.98 21.13 22.67
N GLU A 11 1.18 21.75 21.51
CA GLU A 11 0.38 21.50 20.30
C GLU A 11 0.59 20.07 19.77
N ILE A 12 1.82 19.57 19.80
CA ILE A 12 2.13 18.19 19.38
C ILE A 12 1.43 17.18 20.29
N GLN A 13 1.53 17.35 21.62
CA GLN A 13 0.85 16.44 22.55
C GLN A 13 -0.68 16.48 22.39
N GLN A 14 -1.26 17.66 22.18
CA GLN A 14 -2.70 17.76 21.94
C GLN A 14 -3.10 17.04 20.65
N HIS A 15 -2.33 17.21 19.58
CA HIS A 15 -2.55 16.53 18.32
C HIS A 15 -2.45 14.99 18.46
N LEU A 16 -1.41 14.48 19.12
CA LEU A 16 -1.25 13.05 19.39
C LEU A 16 -2.44 12.46 20.15
N ARG A 17 -2.97 13.20 21.14
CA ARG A 17 -4.18 12.79 21.87
C ARG A 17 -5.41 12.75 20.97
N MET A 18 -5.54 13.71 20.06
CA MET A 18 -6.65 13.74 19.10
C MET A 18 -6.57 12.55 18.14
N LEU A 19 -5.40 12.28 17.56
CA LEU A 19 -5.18 11.11 16.70
C LEU A 19 -5.51 9.80 17.44
N HIS A 20 -4.97 9.61 18.64
CA HIS A 20 -5.22 8.39 19.41
C HIS A 20 -6.71 8.20 19.77
N ARG A 21 -7.43 9.28 20.10
CA ARG A 21 -8.89 9.22 20.35
C ARG A 21 -9.68 8.74 19.12
N LEU A 22 -9.12 8.89 17.93
CA LEU A 22 -9.71 8.46 16.66
C LEU A 22 -9.24 7.05 16.25
N GLY A 23 -8.40 6.41 17.06
CA GLY A 23 -7.77 5.13 16.71
C GLY A 23 -6.70 5.26 15.63
N LEU A 24 -6.08 6.45 15.50
CA LEU A 24 -4.92 6.69 14.66
C LEU A 24 -3.67 6.68 15.52
N TYR A 25 -2.77 5.73 15.25
CA TYR A 25 -1.59 5.49 16.06
C TYR A 25 -0.38 6.14 15.41
N ALA A 26 0.10 7.21 16.02
CA ALA A 26 1.25 7.97 15.57
C ALA A 26 2.54 7.50 16.24
N VAL A 27 3.60 7.28 15.47
CA VAL A 27 4.92 6.89 15.97
C VAL A 27 6.00 7.84 15.46
N PRO A 28 7.15 7.93 16.15
CA PRO A 28 8.28 8.71 15.70
C PRO A 28 8.72 8.36 14.28
N GLY A 29 8.96 9.40 13.50
CA GLY A 29 9.62 9.32 12.22
C GLY A 29 11.13 9.53 12.34
N TRP A 30 11.86 9.13 11.31
CA TRP A 30 13.28 9.33 11.12
C TRP A 30 13.52 10.08 9.80
N ASP A 31 14.50 10.99 9.73
CA ASP A 31 14.85 11.72 8.50
C ASP A 31 13.64 12.41 7.84
N GLY A 32 12.85 13.11 8.67
CA GLY A 32 11.62 13.78 8.25
C GLY A 32 10.52 12.80 7.87
N GLY A 33 10.25 11.82 8.75
CA GLY A 33 9.07 10.98 8.69
C GLY A 33 9.18 9.67 7.90
N LYS A 34 10.34 9.05 7.83
CA LYS A 34 10.45 7.62 7.48
C LYS A 34 10.31 6.79 8.75
N LEU A 35 10.09 5.48 8.61
CA LEU A 35 10.25 4.60 9.77
C LEU A 35 11.69 4.55 10.23
N LEU A 36 11.87 4.51 11.54
CA LEU A 36 13.16 4.25 12.17
C LEU A 36 13.76 2.93 11.62
N PRO A 37 15.05 2.93 11.22
CA PRO A 37 15.72 1.71 10.78
C PRO A 37 15.63 0.59 11.83
N GLY A 38 15.31 -0.62 11.39
CA GLY A 38 15.15 -1.79 12.28
C GLY A 38 13.76 -1.95 12.90
N THR A 39 12.87 -0.98 12.73
CA THR A 39 11.49 -1.08 13.21
C THR A 39 10.68 -2.06 12.39
N ASN A 40 10.00 -2.99 13.07
CA ASN A 40 9.05 -3.90 12.45
C ASN A 40 7.68 -3.21 12.30
N GLN A 41 7.46 -2.61 11.13
CA GLN A 41 6.23 -1.87 10.85
C GLN A 41 4.97 -2.73 10.93
N ARG A 42 5.04 -3.99 10.47
CA ARG A 42 3.90 -4.90 10.55
C ARG A 42 3.49 -5.13 12.00
N GLU A 43 4.46 -5.37 12.87
CA GLU A 43 4.22 -5.57 14.30
C GLU A 43 3.62 -4.32 14.95
N LEU A 44 4.15 -3.12 14.64
CA LEU A 44 3.56 -1.87 15.12
C LEU A 44 2.11 -1.69 14.68
N SER A 45 1.75 -2.03 13.45
CA SER A 45 0.36 -1.92 13.00
C SER A 45 -0.56 -2.98 13.65
N LEU A 46 -0.04 -4.16 13.99
CA LEU A 46 -0.81 -5.23 14.64
C LEU A 46 -0.92 -5.02 16.16
N GLN A 47 0.09 -4.40 16.76
CA GLN A 47 0.20 -4.12 18.18
C GLN A 47 0.65 -2.66 18.35
N PRO A 48 -0.24 -1.69 18.09
CA PRO A 48 0.13 -0.30 18.17
C PRO A 48 0.47 0.14 19.60
N PRO A 49 1.36 1.13 19.76
CA PRO A 49 1.76 1.61 21.07
C PRO A 49 0.58 2.22 21.84
N SER A 50 0.64 2.13 23.15
CA SER A 50 -0.32 2.79 24.05
C SER A 50 -0.19 4.31 23.96
N LEU A 51 -1.22 5.03 24.41
CA LEU A 51 -1.19 6.49 24.48
C LEU A 51 0.02 7.00 25.30
N ASP A 52 0.36 6.35 26.41
CA ASP A 52 1.49 6.75 27.23
C ASP A 52 2.83 6.57 26.50
N GLN A 53 2.98 5.46 25.76
CA GLN A 53 4.16 5.23 24.91
C GLN A 53 4.26 6.27 23.79
N ILE A 54 3.13 6.60 23.16
CA ILE A 54 3.04 7.64 22.13
C ILE A 54 3.48 8.99 22.70
N LEU A 55 2.96 9.40 23.86
CA LEU A 55 3.25 10.73 24.41
C LEU A 55 4.65 10.87 25.01
N ALA A 56 5.26 9.76 25.41
CA ALA A 56 6.63 9.73 25.92
C ALA A 56 7.70 9.70 24.81
N ALA A 57 7.29 9.47 23.55
CA ALA A 57 8.23 9.35 22.44
C ALA A 57 8.75 10.71 21.93
N ASP A 58 9.92 10.70 21.31
CA ASP A 58 10.51 11.87 20.66
C ASP A 58 10.07 11.95 19.19
N TYR A 59 9.45 13.07 18.81
CA TYR A 59 8.97 13.34 17.45
C TYR A 59 9.79 14.43 16.74
N SER A 60 10.97 14.78 17.27
CA SER A 60 11.86 15.81 16.71
C SER A 60 12.20 15.58 15.23
N ASP A 61 12.35 14.32 14.82
CA ASP A 61 12.65 13.91 13.43
C ASP A 61 11.39 13.59 12.58
N GLY A 62 10.21 13.87 13.13
CA GLY A 62 8.92 13.75 12.46
C GLY A 62 7.99 12.73 13.09
N LEU A 63 6.83 12.60 12.45
CA LEU A 63 5.69 11.82 12.86
C LEU A 63 5.14 11.06 11.66
N ILE A 64 4.83 9.78 11.88
CA ILE A 64 4.10 8.97 10.92
C ILE A 64 2.87 8.36 11.59
N ILE A 65 1.81 8.17 10.83
CA ILE A 65 0.59 7.48 11.25
C ILE A 65 0.57 6.09 10.60
N LEU A 66 0.41 5.06 11.44
CA LEU A 66 0.35 3.67 11.00
C LEU A 66 -0.96 3.38 10.25
N ALA A 67 -0.87 2.56 9.21
CA ALA A 67 -2.03 2.02 8.50
C ALA A 67 -2.21 0.51 8.77
N GLY A 68 -3.40 0.00 8.50
CA GLY A 68 -3.80 -1.39 8.72
C GLY A 68 -4.11 -1.76 10.17
N THR A 69 -4.12 -0.78 11.09
CA THR A 69 -4.47 -0.99 12.50
C THR A 69 -5.97 -1.27 12.64
N GLU A 70 -6.34 -2.07 13.64
CA GLU A 70 -7.74 -2.15 14.08
C GLU A 70 -8.16 -0.82 14.68
N ASN A 71 -9.40 -0.40 14.39
CA ASN A 71 -9.94 0.84 14.93
C ASN A 71 -10.92 0.54 16.08
N PRO A 72 -10.89 1.29 17.21
CA PRO A 72 -11.79 1.08 18.34
C PRO A 72 -13.28 1.29 18.00
N PHE A 73 -13.58 1.98 16.90
CA PHE A 73 -14.94 2.16 16.39
C PHE A 73 -15.32 1.11 15.32
N GLY A 74 -14.57 0.02 15.23
CA GLY A 74 -14.76 -1.06 14.26
C GLY A 74 -14.04 -0.83 12.92
N GLY A 75 -13.75 -1.93 12.23
CA GLY A 75 -13.03 -1.93 10.95
C GLY A 75 -11.51 -1.69 11.10
N PHE A 76 -10.88 -1.40 9.98
CA PHE A 76 -9.43 -1.23 9.88
C PHE A 76 -9.07 0.09 9.22
N VAL A 77 -8.04 0.74 9.75
CA VAL A 77 -7.54 2.01 9.21
C VAL A 77 -6.83 1.76 7.88
N VAL A 78 -7.21 2.50 6.85
CA VAL A 78 -6.41 2.68 5.65
C VAL A 78 -6.02 4.15 5.51
N ALA A 79 -4.82 4.39 5.00
CA ALA A 79 -4.27 5.71 4.79
C ALA A 79 -4.17 5.98 3.28
N ILE A 80 -4.83 7.03 2.81
CA ILE A 80 -4.91 7.41 1.41
C ILE A 80 -3.91 8.54 1.18
N ASP A 81 -2.92 8.30 0.31
CA ASP A 81 -1.90 9.24 -0.12
C ASP A 81 -2.26 9.72 -1.52
N VAL A 82 -2.84 10.92 -1.63
CA VAL A 82 -3.19 11.51 -2.92
C VAL A 82 -2.02 12.37 -3.38
N ASP A 83 -1.38 11.93 -4.47
CA ASP A 83 -0.28 12.64 -5.11
C ASP A 83 -0.78 13.70 -6.09
N ASN A 84 -1.89 13.44 -6.77
CA ASN A 84 -2.52 14.36 -7.72
C ASN A 84 -4.04 14.36 -7.52
N GLY A 85 -4.53 15.33 -6.75
CA GLY A 85 -5.96 15.50 -6.48
C GLY A 85 -6.46 16.87 -6.94
N PRO A 86 -7.77 17.13 -6.84
CA PRO A 86 -8.29 18.48 -7.01
C PRO A 86 -7.63 19.48 -6.06
N GLU A 87 -7.59 20.73 -6.51
CA GLU A 87 -7.19 21.86 -5.66
C GLU A 87 -8.14 22.04 -4.46
N TYR A 88 -9.42 21.71 -4.63
CA TYR A 88 -10.43 21.77 -3.57
C TYR A 88 -11.21 20.46 -3.47
N TRP A 89 -11.19 19.89 -2.26
CA TRP A 89 -12.05 18.78 -1.88
C TRP A 89 -13.22 19.34 -1.10
N HIS A 90 -14.43 19.28 -1.65
CA HIS A 90 -15.61 19.78 -0.94
C HIS A 90 -15.97 18.88 0.24
N ASP A 91 -16.35 19.46 1.38
CA ASP A 91 -16.66 18.74 2.64
C ASP A 91 -17.71 17.62 2.47
N ARG A 92 -18.56 17.69 1.45
CA ARG A 92 -19.56 16.66 1.10
C ARG A 92 -18.98 15.42 0.39
N GLN A 93 -17.67 15.39 0.14
CA GLN A 93 -16.99 14.32 -0.60
C GLN A 93 -16.13 13.41 0.29
N MET A 94 -16.09 13.65 1.61
CA MET A 94 -15.39 12.73 2.49
C MET A 94 -16.10 11.38 2.53
N PRO A 95 -15.38 10.27 2.39
CA PRO A 95 -15.96 8.94 2.41
C PRO A 95 -16.52 8.63 3.81
N LYS A 96 -17.44 7.66 3.87
CA LYS A 96 -17.84 7.07 5.15
C LYS A 96 -16.63 6.49 5.88
N GLY A 97 -16.74 6.39 7.20
CA GLY A 97 -15.66 5.91 8.05
C GLY A 97 -14.51 6.90 8.17
N PHE A 98 -14.72 8.18 7.86
CA PHE A 98 -13.69 9.22 7.89
C PHE A 98 -13.13 9.41 9.30
N LEU A 99 -11.80 9.53 9.39
CA LEU A 99 -11.09 9.73 10.65
C LEU A 99 -10.30 11.03 10.69
N TYR A 100 -9.62 11.41 9.62
CA TYR A 100 -8.71 12.55 9.63
C TYR A 100 -8.28 12.92 8.20
N ASP A 101 -8.12 14.21 7.91
CA ASP A 101 -7.43 14.67 6.70
C ASP A 101 -6.42 15.80 6.99
N GLU A 102 -5.40 15.84 6.15
CA GLU A 102 -4.38 16.87 6.15
C GLU A 102 -3.93 17.17 4.73
N LEU A 103 -3.54 18.42 4.48
CA LEU A 103 -2.85 18.77 3.24
C LEU A 103 -1.43 18.22 3.27
N GLY A 104 -1.04 17.57 2.18
CA GLY A 104 0.31 17.08 1.93
C GLY A 104 1.29 18.22 1.68
N THR A 105 2.52 17.90 1.25
CA THR A 105 3.59 18.91 1.08
C THR A 105 3.36 19.92 -0.06
N GLN A 106 2.28 19.77 -0.83
CA GLN A 106 1.82 20.67 -1.89
C GLN A 106 0.29 20.76 -1.83
N ASN A 107 -0.31 21.79 -2.42
CA ASN A 107 -1.74 22.07 -2.25
C ASN A 107 -2.67 21.00 -2.85
N HIS A 108 -2.26 20.36 -3.93
CA HIS A 108 -3.00 19.26 -4.57
C HIS A 108 -2.73 17.89 -3.94
N LYS A 109 -1.82 17.82 -2.95
CA LYS A 109 -1.49 16.59 -2.23
C LYS A 109 -2.30 16.50 -0.95
N ARG A 110 -2.76 15.31 -0.61
CA ARG A 110 -3.61 15.11 0.57
C ARG A 110 -3.36 13.75 1.20
N HIS A 111 -3.36 13.71 2.52
CA HIS A 111 -3.51 12.46 3.25
C HIS A 111 -4.90 12.39 3.85
N ILE A 112 -5.55 11.24 3.71
CA ILE A 112 -6.90 10.99 4.24
C ILE A 112 -6.88 9.63 4.93
N PHE A 113 -7.37 9.59 6.16
CA PHE A 113 -7.46 8.37 6.96
C PHE A 113 -8.93 7.97 7.13
N VAL A 114 -9.22 6.71 6.83
CA VAL A 114 -10.59 6.18 6.84
C VAL A 114 -10.61 4.75 7.36
N ARG A 115 -11.79 4.29 7.79
CA ARG A 115 -12.02 2.91 8.22
C ARG A 115 -12.67 2.09 7.11
N THR A 116 -12.15 0.90 6.87
CA THR A 116 -12.68 -0.09 5.93
C THR A 116 -13.18 -1.34 6.68
N THR A 117 -14.06 -2.12 6.06
CA THR A 117 -14.59 -3.36 6.69
C THR A 117 -13.57 -4.50 6.73
N ASP A 118 -12.59 -4.51 5.82
CA ASP A 118 -11.52 -5.51 5.75
C ASP A 118 -10.14 -4.87 5.92
N ARG A 119 -9.18 -5.65 6.41
CA ARG A 119 -7.80 -5.18 6.53
C ARG A 119 -7.11 -5.29 5.16
N LEU A 120 -6.74 -4.15 4.59
CA LEU A 120 -5.88 -4.15 3.40
C LEU A 120 -4.47 -4.63 3.77
N GLU A 121 -4.00 -5.68 3.11
CA GLU A 121 -2.60 -6.11 3.16
C GLU A 121 -1.82 -5.41 2.02
N GLY A 122 -0.87 -4.55 2.39
CA GLY A 122 -0.05 -3.79 1.46
C GLY A 122 -0.73 -2.52 0.92
N CYS A 123 -0.59 -2.27 -0.38
CA CYS A 123 -1.04 -1.05 -1.05
C CYS A 123 -1.93 -1.34 -2.26
N LEU A 124 -2.89 -0.45 -2.54
CA LEU A 124 -3.58 -0.34 -3.82
C LEU A 124 -3.18 0.98 -4.49
N ASN A 125 -2.71 0.91 -5.73
CA ASN A 125 -2.26 2.10 -6.46
C ASN A 125 -3.34 2.50 -7.47
N LEU A 126 -3.71 3.78 -7.48
CA LEU A 126 -4.60 4.37 -8.46
C LEU A 126 -3.75 5.12 -9.47
N VAL A 127 -3.93 4.79 -10.75
CA VAL A 127 -3.10 5.35 -11.83
C VAL A 127 -3.96 5.87 -12.98
N VAL A 128 -3.42 6.79 -13.76
CA VAL A 128 -4.02 7.20 -15.03
C VAL A 128 -3.89 6.06 -16.06
N ARG A 129 -4.98 5.70 -16.71
CA ARG A 129 -5.05 4.66 -17.73
C ARG A 129 -4.31 5.14 -18.99
N GLY A 130 -3.43 4.30 -19.51
CA GLY A 130 -2.62 4.61 -20.69
C GLY A 130 -1.22 5.14 -20.34
N THR A 131 -1.11 6.10 -19.42
CA THR A 131 0.20 6.63 -18.99
C THR A 131 0.81 5.83 -17.82
N GLY A 132 -0.03 5.27 -16.96
CA GLY A 132 0.39 4.59 -15.73
C GLY A 132 0.90 5.53 -14.63
N GLU A 133 0.68 6.84 -14.78
CA GLU A 133 1.04 7.85 -13.79
C GLU A 133 0.29 7.63 -12.48
N LEU A 134 1.00 7.69 -11.34
CA LEU A 134 0.42 7.50 -10.02
C LEU A 134 -0.38 8.73 -9.60
N VAL A 135 -1.64 8.50 -9.21
CA VAL A 135 -2.56 9.56 -8.76
C VAL A 135 -2.75 9.48 -7.26
N ALA A 136 -2.95 8.27 -6.73
CA ALA A 136 -3.09 8.03 -5.30
C ALA A 136 -2.66 6.62 -4.91
N GLU A 137 -2.35 6.43 -3.64
CA GLU A 137 -2.08 5.15 -3.00
C GLU A 137 -3.01 4.94 -1.81
N ILE A 138 -3.61 3.76 -1.68
CA ILE A 138 -4.35 3.35 -0.49
C ILE A 138 -3.49 2.35 0.26
N LYS A 139 -3.00 2.76 1.41
CA LYS A 139 -2.02 2.03 2.22
C LYS A 139 -2.73 1.33 3.38
N GLY A 140 -2.45 0.04 3.52
CA GLY A 140 -2.95 -0.80 4.59
C GLY A 140 -1.83 -1.29 5.51
N LEU A 141 -1.93 -2.53 5.95
CA LEU A 141 -0.98 -3.15 6.88
C LEU A 141 0.44 -3.09 6.32
N ASN A 142 1.40 -2.85 7.23
CA ASN A 142 2.83 -2.69 6.92
C ASN A 142 3.17 -1.41 6.14
N LEU A 143 2.27 -0.42 6.16
CA LEU A 143 2.50 0.90 5.57
C LEU A 143 2.06 2.01 6.54
N SER A 144 2.49 3.23 6.24
CA SER A 144 2.27 4.42 7.05
C SER A 144 2.38 5.66 6.19
N LEU A 145 1.80 6.76 6.66
CA LEU A 145 1.99 8.08 6.06
C LEU A 145 2.68 9.01 7.04
N ARG A 146 3.51 9.89 6.49
CA ARG A 146 4.00 11.06 7.21
C ARG A 146 2.84 11.96 7.56
N SER A 147 2.92 12.64 8.69
CA SER A 147 1.85 13.56 9.09
C SER A 147 2.43 14.74 9.86
N TRP A 148 1.60 15.74 10.12
CA TRP A 148 1.97 16.92 10.89
C TRP A 148 2.55 16.50 12.26
N PRO A 149 3.61 17.17 12.77
CA PRO A 149 4.24 18.39 12.26
C PRO A 149 5.43 18.15 11.32
N THR A 150 5.55 16.94 10.73
CA THR A 150 6.72 16.59 9.90
C THR A 150 6.95 17.55 8.75
N ILE A 151 8.19 18.01 8.60
CA ILE A 151 8.67 18.74 7.42
C ILE A 151 9.71 17.86 6.72
N PRO A 152 9.36 17.16 5.63
CA PRO A 152 10.31 16.29 4.95
C PRO A 152 11.45 17.10 4.29
N PRO A 153 12.68 16.57 4.22
CA PRO A 153 13.81 17.25 3.61
C PRO A 153 13.53 17.70 2.18
N GLY A 154 13.88 18.95 1.85
CA GLY A 154 13.72 19.51 0.51
C GLY A 154 12.27 19.75 0.07
N LYS A 155 11.30 19.70 0.99
CA LYS A 155 9.89 20.03 0.69
C LYS A 155 9.58 21.49 1.05
N PRO A 156 8.70 22.16 0.27
CA PRO A 156 8.41 23.58 0.46
C PRO A 156 7.65 23.86 1.77
N ARG A 157 6.94 22.86 2.29
CA ARG A 157 6.25 22.89 3.60
C ARG A 157 6.02 21.49 4.13
N GLY A 158 5.68 21.41 5.42
CA GLY A 158 5.14 20.21 6.05
C GLY A 158 3.66 19.98 5.77
N TYR A 159 3.11 19.00 6.46
CA TYR A 159 1.69 18.66 6.45
C TYR A 159 0.88 19.72 7.20
N LEU A 160 -0.42 19.83 6.92
CA LEU A 160 -1.32 20.76 7.62
C LEU A 160 -2.64 20.05 7.95
N PRO A 161 -2.97 19.84 9.24
CA PRO A 161 -4.26 19.30 9.64
C PRO A 161 -5.41 20.15 9.11
N MET A 162 -6.43 19.51 8.53
CA MET A 162 -7.54 20.22 7.89
C MET A 162 -8.86 19.99 8.63
N SER A 163 -9.30 18.73 8.72
CA SER A 163 -10.61 18.39 9.24
C SER A 163 -10.56 17.20 10.18
N TRP A 164 -11.53 17.18 11.08
CA TRP A 164 -11.73 16.15 12.08
C TRP A 164 -13.20 15.70 12.03
N PRO A 165 -13.49 14.42 12.29
CA PRO A 165 -14.85 13.91 12.27
C PRO A 165 -15.64 14.46 13.46
N ILE A 166 -16.92 14.78 13.23
CA ILE A 166 -17.82 15.25 14.29
C ILE A 166 -18.20 14.11 15.24
N ASN A 167 -18.49 12.91 14.70
CA ASN A 167 -18.87 11.75 15.50
C ASN A 167 -18.43 10.42 14.84
N PRO A 168 -17.14 10.04 14.97
CA PRO A 168 -16.59 8.86 14.32
C PRO A 168 -17.22 7.55 14.82
N ALA A 169 -17.75 7.51 16.04
CA ALA A 169 -18.40 6.31 16.59
C ALA A 169 -19.74 5.98 15.92
N LYS A 170 -20.43 6.98 15.35
CA LYS A 170 -21.71 6.79 14.63
C LYS A 170 -21.55 6.60 13.13
N ASP A 171 -20.38 6.93 12.59
CA ASP A 171 -20.07 6.73 11.17
C ASP A 171 -19.56 5.28 10.98
N PRO A 172 -20.24 4.40 10.22
CA PRO A 172 -19.72 3.06 9.99
C PRO A 172 -18.45 3.09 9.12
N PRO A 173 -17.60 2.06 9.14
CA PRO A 173 -16.56 1.90 8.13
C PRO A 173 -17.13 2.04 6.71
N VAL A 174 -16.37 2.64 5.79
CA VAL A 174 -16.61 2.41 4.35
C VAL A 174 -16.47 0.90 4.10
N GLY A 175 -17.02 0.41 2.98
CA GLY A 175 -16.95 -1.00 2.61
C GLY A 175 -15.51 -1.55 2.55
N THR A 176 -15.28 -2.55 1.71
CA THR A 176 -13.93 -3.11 1.60
C THR A 176 -12.94 -2.06 1.07
N ALA A 177 -11.66 -2.20 1.39
CA ALA A 177 -10.60 -1.32 0.88
C ALA A 177 -10.58 -1.28 -0.67
N LYS A 178 -10.94 -2.40 -1.32
CA LYS A 178 -11.10 -2.45 -2.77
C LYS A 178 -12.31 -1.64 -3.28
N GLN A 179 -13.45 -1.70 -2.58
CA GLN A 179 -14.61 -0.87 -2.90
C GLN A 179 -14.29 0.62 -2.75
N LEU A 180 -13.65 1.01 -1.64
CA LEU A 180 -13.14 2.37 -1.45
C LEU A 180 -12.21 2.79 -2.60
N ALA A 181 -11.31 1.91 -3.03
CA ALA A 181 -10.40 2.19 -4.14
C ALA A 181 -11.14 2.45 -5.47
N HIS A 182 -12.21 1.70 -5.74
CA HIS A 182 -13.04 1.92 -6.93
C HIS A 182 -13.77 3.26 -6.85
N GLU A 183 -14.39 3.56 -5.72
CA GLU A 183 -15.10 4.83 -5.49
C GLU A 183 -14.15 6.04 -5.62
N LEU A 184 -12.94 5.92 -5.07
CA LEU A 184 -11.92 6.96 -5.18
C LEU A 184 -11.41 7.12 -6.61
N ALA A 185 -11.20 6.02 -7.35
CA ALA A 185 -10.80 6.07 -8.75
C ALA A 185 -11.87 6.75 -9.63
N GLU A 186 -13.15 6.47 -9.40
CA GLU A 186 -14.25 7.16 -10.09
C GLU A 186 -14.30 8.66 -9.76
N LEU A 187 -14.13 9.02 -8.48
CA LEU A 187 -14.08 10.42 -8.06
C LEU A 187 -12.92 11.16 -8.75
N LEU A 188 -11.71 10.63 -8.64
CA LEU A 188 -10.52 11.22 -9.25
C LEU A 188 -10.64 11.29 -10.77
N SER A 189 -11.23 10.27 -11.42
CA SER A 189 -11.46 10.31 -12.86
C SER A 189 -12.33 11.49 -13.27
N ARG A 190 -13.46 11.70 -12.57
CA ARG A 190 -14.38 12.81 -12.85
C ARG A 190 -13.71 14.16 -12.61
N THR A 191 -12.95 14.27 -11.53
CA THR A 191 -12.39 15.55 -11.11
C THR A 191 -11.16 15.96 -11.91
N LEU A 192 -10.35 15.00 -12.36
CA LEU A 192 -9.15 15.27 -13.16
C LEU A 192 -9.45 15.28 -14.67
N GLY A 193 -10.60 14.78 -15.11
CA GLY A 193 -10.91 14.61 -16.54
C GLY A 193 -10.11 13.48 -17.19
N GLU A 194 -9.55 12.58 -16.38
CA GLU A 194 -8.70 11.46 -16.80
C GLU A 194 -9.36 10.12 -16.48
N SER A 195 -8.96 9.04 -17.15
CA SER A 195 -9.42 7.69 -16.78
C SER A 195 -8.51 7.13 -15.70
N VAL A 196 -8.90 7.27 -14.43
CA VAL A 196 -8.17 6.69 -13.28
C VAL A 196 -8.72 5.31 -12.98
N TRP A 197 -7.83 4.35 -12.77
CA TRP A 197 -8.21 2.99 -12.37
C TRP A 197 -7.31 2.48 -11.25
N ILE A 198 -7.82 1.50 -10.51
CA ILE A 198 -6.96 0.71 -9.65
C ILE A 198 -6.01 -0.03 -10.58
N LYS A 199 -4.72 0.15 -10.38
CA LYS A 199 -3.71 -0.73 -10.96
C LYS A 199 -3.93 -2.09 -10.31
N ASP A 200 -4.76 -2.91 -10.95
CA ASP A 200 -4.76 -4.34 -10.73
C ASP A 200 -3.34 -4.78 -11.03
N PHE A 201 -2.55 -4.94 -9.97
CA PHE A 201 -1.57 -5.98 -10.03
C PHE A 201 -2.40 -7.22 -10.29
N ASP A 202 -2.25 -7.82 -11.47
CA ASP A 202 -2.27 -9.27 -11.54
C ASP A 202 -1.38 -9.70 -10.37
N ARG A 203 -2.03 -10.04 -9.26
CA ARG A 203 -1.42 -10.66 -8.10
C ARG A 203 -1.42 -12.14 -8.43
N PRO A 204 -0.35 -12.72 -8.98
CA PRO A 204 0.09 -13.96 -8.39
C PRO A 204 0.48 -13.60 -6.95
N ARG A 205 -0.28 -14.13 -6.00
CA ARG A 205 -0.12 -13.97 -4.56
C ARG A 205 1.36 -13.84 -4.16
N VAL A 206 1.77 -12.64 -3.76
CA VAL A 206 2.93 -12.49 -2.86
C VAL A 206 2.37 -12.41 -1.43
N GLN A 207 1.73 -13.50 -1.03
CA GLN A 207 1.74 -13.96 0.35
C GLN A 207 2.45 -15.30 0.27
N GLY A 208 3.50 -15.48 1.08
CA GLY A 208 4.09 -16.80 1.28
C GLY A 208 2.97 -17.81 1.53
N ASN A 209 2.91 -18.83 0.65
CA ASN A 209 2.17 -20.10 0.75
C ASN A 209 1.70 -20.67 -0.61
N ASP A 210 2.17 -20.21 -1.78
CA ASP A 210 2.11 -21.09 -2.97
C ASP A 210 3.30 -22.06 -2.91
N HIS A 211 3.16 -23.11 -2.09
CA HIS A 211 4.11 -24.22 -1.98
C HIS A 211 4.11 -25.13 -3.23
N ARG A 212 3.91 -24.57 -4.43
CA ARG A 212 4.27 -25.30 -5.63
C ARG A 212 5.79 -25.37 -5.66
N VAL A 213 6.29 -26.55 -5.34
CA VAL A 213 7.70 -26.90 -5.54
C VAL A 213 8.07 -26.46 -6.96
N VAL A 214 8.97 -25.48 -7.07
CA VAL A 214 9.49 -25.06 -8.37
C VAL A 214 10.19 -26.27 -8.97
N PRO A 215 9.75 -26.80 -10.13
CA PRO A 215 10.42 -27.93 -10.74
C PRO A 215 11.88 -27.55 -11.02
N THR A 216 12.82 -28.45 -10.71
CA THR A 216 14.25 -28.22 -10.96
C THR A 216 14.53 -27.82 -12.41
N SER A 217 13.77 -28.39 -13.36
CA SER A 217 13.83 -28.03 -14.78
C SER A 217 13.48 -26.57 -15.04
N LEU A 218 12.46 -26.02 -14.37
CA LEU A 218 12.07 -24.62 -14.51
C LEU A 218 13.08 -23.68 -13.84
N ALA A 219 13.59 -24.06 -12.66
CA ALA A 219 14.63 -23.30 -11.98
C ALA A 219 15.88 -23.15 -12.85
N HIS A 220 16.33 -24.24 -13.49
CA HIS A 220 17.47 -24.21 -14.42
C HIS A 220 17.20 -23.37 -15.67
N GLN A 221 15.99 -23.42 -16.23
CA GLN A 221 15.62 -22.59 -17.39
C GLN A 221 15.63 -21.10 -17.05
N VAL A 222 15.08 -20.73 -15.88
CA VAL A 222 15.09 -19.35 -15.40
C VAL A 222 16.52 -18.87 -15.16
N ASP A 223 17.35 -19.66 -14.49
CA ASP A 223 18.74 -19.31 -14.22
C ASP A 223 19.54 -19.10 -15.52
N SER A 224 19.41 -20.03 -16.47
CA SER A 224 20.07 -19.94 -17.79
C SER A 224 19.63 -18.71 -18.59
N GLU A 225 18.34 -18.35 -18.52
CA GLU A 225 17.81 -17.19 -19.24
C GLU A 225 18.17 -15.86 -18.56
N LEU A 226 18.34 -15.85 -17.24
CA LEU A 226 18.90 -14.70 -16.55
C LEU A 226 20.35 -14.48 -16.97
N GLU A 227 21.15 -15.55 -17.04
CA GLU A 227 22.53 -15.48 -17.49
C GLU A 227 22.63 -15.03 -18.96
N SER A 228 21.79 -15.56 -19.85
CA SER A 228 21.76 -15.19 -21.28
C SER A 228 21.45 -13.70 -21.49
N ARG A 229 20.65 -13.09 -20.60
CA ARG A 229 20.33 -11.66 -20.59
C ARG A 229 21.32 -10.80 -19.83
N GLY A 230 22.46 -11.35 -19.42
CA GLY A 230 23.51 -10.61 -18.71
C GLY A 230 23.15 -10.23 -17.28
N CYS A 231 22.19 -10.93 -16.65
CA CYS A 231 21.91 -10.82 -15.23
C CYS A 231 23.09 -11.41 -14.45
N LYS A 232 24.14 -10.61 -14.22
CA LYS A 232 25.32 -11.02 -13.44
C LYS A 232 24.94 -11.20 -11.96
N LEU A 233 24.34 -12.34 -11.64
CA LEU A 233 23.94 -12.72 -10.29
C LEU A 233 25.17 -13.00 -9.43
N ARG A 234 25.15 -12.54 -8.18
CA ARG A 234 26.15 -12.90 -7.18
C ARG A 234 25.88 -14.30 -6.62
N ASN A 235 26.89 -14.83 -5.93
CA ASN A 235 26.71 -16.01 -5.09
C ASN A 235 25.53 -15.81 -4.12
N PRO A 236 24.74 -16.87 -3.86
CA PRO A 236 23.62 -16.79 -2.94
C PRO A 236 24.10 -16.41 -1.54
N SER A 237 23.33 -15.55 -0.88
CA SER A 237 23.50 -15.27 0.54
C SER A 237 23.09 -16.48 1.39
N GLY A 238 23.31 -16.41 2.72
CA GLY A 238 22.88 -17.47 3.64
C GLY A 238 21.38 -17.78 3.62
N SER A 239 20.55 -16.89 3.04
CA SER A 239 19.11 -17.10 2.84
C SER A 239 18.75 -17.58 1.42
N GLY A 240 19.74 -17.95 0.59
CA GLY A 240 19.55 -18.46 -0.77
C GLY A 240 19.20 -17.39 -1.81
N TRP A 241 19.20 -16.10 -1.45
CA TRP A 241 18.94 -15.01 -2.37
C TRP A 241 20.20 -14.58 -3.12
N GLN A 242 20.07 -14.38 -4.42
CA GLN A 242 21.10 -13.87 -5.31
C GLN A 242 20.68 -12.50 -5.83
N SER A 243 21.63 -11.58 -5.97
CA SER A 243 21.36 -10.23 -6.46
C SER A 243 22.23 -9.89 -7.66
N GLY A 244 21.67 -9.15 -8.63
CA GLY A 244 22.32 -8.81 -9.90
C GLY A 244 21.66 -7.65 -10.64
N PHE A 245 21.98 -7.54 -11.93
CA PHE A 245 21.37 -6.57 -12.84
C PHE A 245 19.99 -7.04 -13.29
N CYS A 246 19.05 -6.13 -13.51
CA CYS A 246 17.68 -6.51 -13.82
C CYS A 246 17.60 -6.85 -15.31
N PRO A 247 17.01 -8.00 -15.69
CA PRO A 247 16.90 -8.38 -17.10
C PRO A 247 15.82 -7.58 -17.87
N PHE A 248 15.15 -6.63 -17.21
CA PHE A 248 13.96 -5.94 -17.73
C PHE A 248 14.13 -4.42 -17.89
N HIS A 249 15.20 -3.83 -17.38
CA HIS A 249 15.53 -2.42 -17.59
C HIS A 249 17.03 -2.21 -17.48
N ASP A 250 17.51 -1.11 -18.06
CA ASP A 250 18.89 -0.71 -17.87
C ASP A 250 19.11 -0.26 -16.43
N ASN A 251 20.00 -0.98 -15.75
CA ASN A 251 20.48 -0.64 -14.43
C ASN A 251 22.00 -0.79 -14.34
N THR A 252 22.72 -0.38 -15.39
CA THR A 252 24.18 -0.53 -15.58
C THR A 252 25.02 -0.23 -14.33
N ASN A 253 24.58 0.69 -13.47
CA ASN A 253 25.33 1.10 -12.27
C ASN A 253 24.75 0.59 -10.94
N THR A 254 23.55 0.00 -10.92
CA THR A 254 22.86 -0.37 -9.67
C THR A 254 22.27 -1.77 -9.78
N ARG A 255 22.65 -2.67 -8.87
CA ARG A 255 22.03 -4.00 -8.80
C ARG A 255 20.62 -3.85 -8.24
N ALA A 256 19.64 -3.86 -9.13
CA ALA A 256 18.25 -3.60 -8.80
C ALA A 256 17.43 -4.89 -8.78
N PHE A 257 18.04 -6.07 -8.91
CA PHE A 257 17.34 -7.35 -9.01
C PHE A 257 17.83 -8.34 -7.97
N SER A 258 16.89 -9.03 -7.31
CA SER A 258 17.13 -10.17 -6.43
C SER A 258 16.24 -11.33 -6.81
N VAL A 259 16.77 -12.53 -6.78
CA VAL A 259 16.07 -13.78 -7.08
C VAL A 259 16.47 -14.87 -6.10
N ASN A 260 15.53 -15.72 -5.77
CA ASN A 260 15.71 -16.98 -5.08
C ASN A 260 14.84 -17.99 -5.82
N LEU A 261 15.46 -18.99 -6.45
CA LEU A 261 14.78 -19.95 -7.32
C LEU A 261 13.74 -20.84 -6.60
N THR A 262 13.65 -20.72 -5.27
CA THR A 262 12.60 -21.35 -4.45
C THR A 262 11.57 -20.35 -3.93
N LEU A 263 12.00 -19.12 -3.61
CA LEU A 263 11.15 -18.13 -2.90
C LEU A 263 10.57 -17.03 -3.81
N GLY A 264 11.15 -16.77 -4.97
CA GLY A 264 10.67 -15.77 -5.93
C GLY A 264 11.73 -14.74 -6.33
N TRP A 265 11.27 -13.59 -6.81
CA TRP A 265 12.12 -12.51 -7.33
C TRP A 265 11.58 -11.14 -7.01
N LYS A 266 12.47 -10.15 -7.03
CA LYS A 266 12.14 -8.74 -6.84
C LYS A 266 13.10 -7.86 -7.61
N CYS A 267 12.54 -6.89 -8.30
CA CYS A 267 13.23 -5.71 -8.77
C CYS A 267 12.95 -4.54 -7.81
N PHE A 268 13.99 -3.86 -7.33
CA PHE A 268 13.90 -2.70 -6.42
C PHE A 268 13.63 -1.38 -7.13
N SER A 269 13.59 -1.40 -8.46
CA SER A 269 13.09 -0.31 -9.31
C SER A 269 11.63 -0.58 -9.71
N THR A 270 11.26 -0.38 -10.97
CA THR A 270 9.86 -0.43 -11.44
C THR A 270 9.42 -1.77 -12.06
N CYS A 271 10.34 -2.73 -12.27
CA CYS A 271 10.00 -3.96 -12.99
C CYS A 271 9.15 -4.95 -12.19
N GLY A 272 8.98 -4.75 -10.88
CA GLY A 272 8.08 -5.55 -10.04
C GLY A 272 8.76 -6.72 -9.33
N SER A 273 7.94 -7.66 -8.84
CA SER A 273 8.35 -8.82 -8.03
C SER A 273 7.32 -9.93 -8.19
N GLY A 274 7.67 -11.18 -7.86
CA GLY A 274 6.73 -12.30 -7.94
C GLY A 274 7.37 -13.66 -7.61
N SER A 275 6.65 -14.74 -7.90
CA SER A 275 7.16 -16.11 -7.86
C SER A 275 8.10 -16.41 -9.04
N ILE A 276 8.77 -17.57 -9.00
CA ILE A 276 9.61 -18.03 -10.13
C ILE A 276 8.78 -18.34 -11.38
N PHE A 277 7.51 -18.74 -11.23
CA PHE A 277 6.62 -18.91 -12.38
C PHE A 277 6.33 -17.56 -13.06
N ASP A 278 6.16 -16.50 -12.27
CA ASP A 278 5.93 -15.15 -12.79
C ASP A 278 7.19 -14.62 -13.50
N LEU A 279 8.37 -14.91 -12.92
CA LEU A 279 9.64 -14.60 -13.57
C LEU A 279 9.77 -15.35 -14.89
N ALA A 280 9.48 -16.64 -14.91
CA ALA A 280 9.55 -17.48 -16.11
C ALA A 280 8.61 -16.98 -17.21
N HIS A 281 7.38 -16.61 -16.86
CA HIS A 281 6.45 -16.01 -17.81
C HIS A 281 6.96 -14.66 -18.33
N LYS A 282 7.49 -13.82 -17.44
CA LYS A 282 8.05 -12.51 -17.82
C LYS A 282 9.32 -12.62 -18.68
N LEU A 283 10.08 -13.70 -18.51
CA LEU A 283 11.21 -14.05 -19.36
C LEU A 283 10.77 -14.72 -20.68
N GLY A 284 9.49 -15.07 -20.84
CA GLY A 284 8.97 -15.74 -22.03
C GLY A 284 9.24 -17.25 -22.09
N LEU A 285 9.61 -17.86 -20.96
CA LEU A 285 9.92 -19.30 -20.84
C LEU A 285 8.67 -20.17 -20.76
N THR A 286 7.55 -19.61 -20.29
CA THR A 286 6.25 -20.28 -20.32
C THR A 286 5.39 -19.59 -21.36
N GLY A 287 4.99 -20.33 -22.40
CA GLY A 287 4.14 -19.79 -23.46
C GLY A 287 2.87 -19.15 -22.90
N SER A 288 2.44 -18.05 -23.52
CA SER A 288 1.09 -17.47 -23.37
C SER A 288 0.06 -18.60 -23.40
N PRO A 289 -1.02 -18.58 -22.58
CA PRO A 289 -2.04 -19.62 -22.63
C PRO A 289 -2.73 -19.56 -23.99
N ASN A 290 -2.17 -20.31 -24.93
CA ASN A 290 -2.78 -20.54 -26.22
C ASN A 290 -4.10 -21.21 -25.91
N ARG A 291 -5.18 -20.55 -26.31
CA ARG A 291 -6.57 -20.90 -26.06
C ARG A 291 -6.83 -22.24 -26.74
N SER A 292 -6.46 -23.34 -26.08
CA SER A 292 -6.81 -24.67 -26.54
C SER A 292 -8.33 -24.75 -26.47
N THR A 293 -8.94 -24.86 -27.64
CA THR A 293 -10.35 -25.18 -27.85
C THR A 293 -10.70 -26.45 -27.08
N ARG A 294 -11.10 -26.29 -25.82
CA ARG A 294 -11.65 -27.38 -25.02
C ARG A 294 -13.03 -27.68 -25.61
N LYS A 295 -13.11 -28.84 -26.27
CA LYS A 295 -14.36 -29.44 -26.75
C LYS A 295 -15.45 -29.29 -25.69
N ARG A 296 -16.60 -28.75 -26.11
CA ARG A 296 -17.87 -28.77 -25.36
C ARG A 296 -18.13 -30.17 -24.84
N ASN A 297 -18.06 -30.35 -23.52
CA ASN A 297 -18.76 -31.42 -22.84
C ASN A 297 -19.98 -30.84 -22.13
N LYS A 298 -21.09 -31.58 -22.25
CA LYS A 298 -22.45 -31.23 -21.83
C LYS A 298 -22.54 -30.73 -20.38
N PRO A 299 -23.53 -29.87 -20.06
CA PRO A 299 -23.73 -29.38 -18.70
C PRO A 299 -24.24 -30.52 -17.79
N SER A 300 -23.56 -30.75 -16.66
CA SER A 300 -24.12 -31.54 -15.57
C SER A 300 -25.15 -30.70 -14.83
N GLN A 301 -26.38 -31.21 -14.75
CA GLN A 301 -27.44 -30.66 -13.93
C GLN A 301 -27.05 -30.74 -12.44
N HIS A 302 -26.71 -29.61 -11.84
CA HIS A 302 -26.76 -29.45 -10.39
C HIS A 302 -27.99 -28.62 -10.04
N LYS A 303 -28.91 -29.23 -9.28
CA LYS A 303 -30.07 -28.58 -8.70
C LYS A 303 -29.62 -27.53 -7.68
N PRO A 304 -30.27 -26.36 -7.60
CA PRO A 304 -30.00 -25.40 -6.55
C PRO A 304 -30.49 -25.96 -5.20
N VAL A 305 -29.62 -25.91 -4.19
CA VAL A 305 -30.00 -26.11 -2.79
C VAL A 305 -30.47 -24.75 -2.27
N ASN A 306 -31.77 -24.62 -2.02
CA ASN A 306 -32.34 -23.49 -1.29
C ASN A 306 -31.95 -23.62 0.18
N VAL A 307 -31.27 -22.61 0.73
CA VAL A 307 -31.10 -22.45 2.17
C VAL A 307 -31.82 -21.18 2.59
N THR A 308 -32.98 -21.35 3.20
CA THR A 308 -33.71 -20.31 3.94
C THR A 308 -33.11 -20.19 5.33
N TRP A 309 -32.75 -18.97 5.74
CA TRP A 309 -32.41 -18.65 7.13
C TRP A 309 -33.64 -18.03 7.80
N GLU A 310 -34.17 -18.68 8.85
CA GLU A 310 -35.10 -18.06 9.78
C GLU A 310 -34.33 -17.20 10.77
N VAL A 311 -34.71 -15.93 10.87
CA VAL A 311 -34.32 -15.05 11.97
C VAL A 311 -35.35 -15.24 13.07
N ARG A 312 -34.93 -15.64 14.27
CA ARG A 312 -35.75 -15.59 15.48
C ARG A 312 -35.38 -14.36 16.29
N PHE A 313 -36.42 -13.64 16.72
CA PHE A 313 -36.39 -12.40 17.50
C PHE A 313 -35.78 -12.60 18.89
#